data_AF-A0A845XWN3-F1
#
_entry.id   AF-A0A845XWN3-F1
#
_cell.length_a   1.000
_cell.length_b   1.000
_cell.length_c   1.000
_cell.angle_alpha   90.00
_cell.angle_beta   90.00
_cell.angle_gamma   90.00
#
_symmetry.space_group_name_H-M   'P 1'
#
loop_
_entity.id
_entity.type
_entity.pdbx_description
1 polymer ?
#
loop_
_entity_poly.entity_id
_entity_poly.type
_entity_poly.pdbx_seq_one_letter_code
_entity_poly.pdbx_strand_id
1 'polypeptide(L)'
;MEQINSEIDAIRQSIAALRAERDTLTRQEIILEDQSPEAIAQAYRRQASENAQRSVEILGIDNAIAALEAQLEQKQQQLQPALTISQPLTLEDQIEQATQQAYDHAERINELAAELAEELKALKAIAHDLSPIYWKLYHRPFVTGF
;
A
#
# COMPACT_ATOMS: atom_id res chain seq x y z
N MET A 1 -32.60 13.58 3.94
CA MET A 1 -31.94 12.32 4.34
C MET A 1 -31.68 11.42 3.14
N GLU A 2 -32.66 11.14 2.27
CA GLU A 2 -32.46 10.35 1.03
C GLU A 2 -31.32 10.88 0.13
N GLN A 3 -31.24 12.20 -0.08
CA GLN A 3 -30.20 12.80 -0.90
C GLN A 3 -28.79 12.66 -0.29
N ILE A 4 -28.66 12.82 1.03
CA ILE A 4 -27.36 12.66 1.72
C ILE A 4 -26.94 11.19 1.75
N ASN A 5 -27.89 10.25 1.89
CA ASN A 5 -27.61 8.82 1.79
C ASN A 5 -27.12 8.44 0.38
N SER A 6 -27.74 8.99 -0.67
CA SER A 6 -27.29 8.75 -2.05
C SER A 6 -25.89 9.30 -2.32
N GLU A 7 -25.54 10.43 -1.71
CA GLU A 7 -24.20 11.02 -1.80
C GLU A 7 -23.15 10.19 -1.04
N ILE A 8 -23.52 9.61 0.11
CA ILE A 8 -22.68 8.68 0.87
C ILE A 8 -22.39 7.41 0.05
N ASP A 9 -23.41 6.84 -0.58
CA ASP A 9 -23.24 5.65 -1.41
C ASP A 9 -22.38 5.94 -2.64
N ALA A 10 -22.54 7.12 -3.26
CA ALA A 10 -21.68 7.57 -4.35
C ALA A 10 -20.21 7.72 -3.91
N ILE A 11 -19.94 8.30 -2.73
CA ILE A 11 -18.59 8.43 -2.19
C ILE A 11 -17.97 7.06 -1.91
N ARG A 12 -18.74 6.12 -1.34
CA ARG A 12 -18.28 4.74 -1.08
C ARG A 12 -17.93 4.01 -2.38
N GLN A 13 -18.76 4.13 -3.41
CA GLN A 13 -18.48 3.56 -4.74
C GLN A 13 -17.22 4.16 -5.35
N SER A 14 -17.02 5.47 -5.21
CA SER A 14 -15.82 6.16 -5.69
C SER A 14 -14.55 5.69 -4.97
N ILE A 15 -14.60 5.50 -3.65
CA ILE A 15 -13.47 4.96 -2.87
C ILE A 15 -13.16 3.53 -3.32
N ALA A 16 -14.18 2.68 -3.50
CA ALA A 16 -13.98 1.29 -3.95
C ALA A 16 -13.35 1.21 -5.34
N ALA A 17 -13.77 2.07 -6.28
CA ALA A 17 -13.18 2.14 -7.62
C ALA A 17 -11.71 2.58 -7.57
N LEU A 18 -11.39 3.62 -6.80
CA LEU A 18 -10.02 4.11 -6.63
C LEU A 18 -9.09 3.07 -5.98
N ARG A 19 -9.60 2.29 -5.01
CA ARG A 19 -8.84 1.17 -4.43
C ARG A 19 -8.52 0.10 -5.46
N ALA A 20 -9.50 -0.30 -6.29
CA ALA A 20 -9.26 -1.27 -7.37
C ALA A 20 -8.27 -0.75 -8.44
N GLU A 21 -8.30 0.55 -8.73
CA GLU A 21 -7.34 1.20 -9.62
C GLU A 21 -5.91 1.16 -9.03
N ARG A 22 -5.75 1.51 -7.74
CA ARG A 22 -4.48 1.41 -7.01
C ARG A 22 -3.90 0.00 -7.04
N ASP A 23 -4.72 -1.02 -6.81
CA ASP A 23 -4.28 -2.42 -6.81
C ASP A 23 -3.84 -2.91 -8.20
N THR A 24 -4.39 -2.31 -9.26
CA THR A 24 -4.00 -2.61 -10.64
C THR A 24 -2.63 -2.01 -10.96
N LEU A 25 -2.37 -0.78 -10.51
CA LEU A 25 -1.09 -0.09 -10.70
C LEU A 25 0.07 -0.73 -9.90
N THR A 26 -0.24 -1.39 -8.78
CA THR A 26 0.76 -2.00 -7.89
C THR A 26 1.27 -3.36 -8.40
N ARG A 27 0.47 -4.10 -9.18
CA ARG A 27 0.75 -5.49 -9.61
C ARG A 27 1.58 -5.62 -10.91
N GLN A 28 2.17 -4.55 -11.42
CA GLN A 28 2.80 -4.59 -12.74
C GLN A 28 4.20 -5.22 -12.72
N GLU A 29 4.31 -6.44 -13.27
CA GLU A 29 5.56 -7.21 -13.35
C GLU A 29 6.53 -6.73 -14.45
N ILE A 30 7.82 -7.04 -14.26
CA ILE A 30 8.87 -6.80 -15.26
C ILE A 30 8.70 -7.81 -16.40
N ILE A 31 8.30 -7.34 -17.58
CA ILE A 31 8.27 -8.15 -18.78
C ILE A 31 9.63 -8.05 -19.47
N LEU A 32 10.36 -9.16 -19.54
CA LEU A 32 11.60 -9.29 -20.32
C LEU A 32 11.24 -9.82 -21.72
N GLU A 33 11.57 -9.06 -22.76
CA GLU A 33 11.36 -9.46 -24.16
C GLU A 33 12.34 -10.56 -24.58
N ASP A 34 13.60 -10.50 -24.11
CA ASP A 34 14.60 -11.57 -24.22
C ASP A 34 15.65 -11.48 -23.09
N GLN A 35 16.58 -12.44 -23.03
CA GLN A 35 17.65 -12.51 -22.01
C GLN A 35 18.97 -11.84 -22.45
N SER A 36 18.96 -11.04 -23.51
CA SER A 36 20.16 -10.30 -23.89
C SER A 36 20.50 -9.26 -22.81
N PRO A 37 21.80 -8.99 -22.55
CA PRO A 37 22.20 -7.97 -21.58
C PRO A 37 21.61 -6.58 -21.88
N GLU A 38 21.41 -6.26 -23.15
CA GLU A 38 20.84 -4.99 -23.61
C GLU A 38 19.33 -4.90 -23.37
N ALA A 39 18.57 -5.99 -23.61
CA ALA A 39 17.15 -6.04 -23.30
C ALA A 39 16.90 -5.98 -21.79
N ILE A 40 17.71 -6.67 -20.98
CA ILE A 40 17.66 -6.59 -19.52
C ILE A 40 17.91 -5.14 -19.08
N ALA A 41 18.98 -4.50 -19.54
CA ALA A 41 19.30 -3.12 -19.17
C ALA A 41 18.25 -2.10 -19.65
N GLN A 42 17.56 -2.36 -20.76
CA GLN A 42 16.44 -1.52 -21.22
C GLN A 42 15.18 -1.76 -20.38
N ALA A 43 14.84 -3.01 -20.06
CA ALA A 43 13.68 -3.35 -19.23
C ALA A 43 13.78 -2.70 -17.84
N TYR A 44 14.93 -2.80 -17.18
CA TYR A 44 15.14 -2.17 -15.86
C TYR A 44 15.18 -0.63 -15.92
N ARG A 45 15.69 -0.02 -16.99
CA ARG A 45 15.62 1.44 -17.18
C ARG A 45 14.20 1.95 -17.41
N ARG A 46 13.43 1.21 -18.21
CA ARG A 46 12.01 1.48 -18.46
C ARG A 46 11.24 1.36 -17.14
N GLN A 47 11.47 0.28 -16.39
CA GLN A 47 10.88 0.08 -15.07
C GLN A 47 11.21 1.20 -14.09
N ALA A 48 12.47 1.63 -13.98
CA ALA A 48 12.85 2.71 -13.07
C ALA A 48 12.12 4.03 -13.41
N SER A 49 11.92 4.29 -14.71
CA SER A 49 11.21 5.49 -15.19
C SER A 49 9.70 5.38 -14.94
N GLU A 50 9.11 4.24 -15.25
CA GLU A 50 7.68 3.98 -15.06
C GLU A 50 7.30 3.89 -13.57
N ASN A 51 8.17 3.33 -12.72
CA ASN A 51 7.97 3.27 -11.27
C ASN A 51 7.89 4.67 -10.66
N ALA A 52 8.73 5.61 -11.09
CA ALA A 52 8.69 6.98 -10.57
C ALA A 52 7.34 7.66 -10.86
N GLN A 53 6.82 7.50 -12.08
CA GLN A 53 5.53 8.06 -12.47
C GLN A 53 4.36 7.34 -11.77
N ARG A 54 4.43 6.01 -11.67
CA ARG A 54 3.44 5.20 -10.95
C ARG A 54 3.39 5.50 -9.46
N SER A 55 4.53 5.73 -8.79
CA SER A 55 4.55 6.11 -7.37
C SER A 55 3.84 7.44 -7.12
N VAL A 56 3.98 8.40 -8.04
CA VAL A 56 3.25 9.68 -7.95
C VAL A 56 1.75 9.49 -8.21
N GLU A 57 1.39 8.61 -9.14
CA GLU A 57 -0.01 8.28 -9.45
C GLU A 57 -0.71 7.57 -8.28
N ILE A 58 -0.06 6.57 -7.68
CA ILE A 58 -0.53 5.89 -6.46
C ILE A 58 -0.69 6.90 -5.31
N LEU A 59 0.29 7.78 -5.11
CA LEU A 59 0.18 8.84 -4.10
C LEU A 59 -0.99 9.79 -4.38
N GLY A 60 -1.27 10.10 -5.65
CA GLY A 60 -2.43 10.89 -6.07
C GLY A 60 -3.75 10.20 -5.72
N ILE A 61 -3.85 8.90 -6.01
CA ILE A 61 -5.01 8.07 -5.66
C ILE A 61 -5.19 8.00 -4.13
N ASP A 62 -4.12 7.82 -3.37
CA ASP A 62 -4.16 7.78 -1.91
C ASP A 62 -4.65 9.10 -1.31
N ASN A 63 -4.16 10.24 -1.82
CA ASN A 63 -4.64 11.55 -1.40
C ASN A 63 -6.12 11.76 -1.75
N ALA A 64 -6.58 11.26 -2.91
CA ALA A 64 -7.98 11.34 -3.31
C ALA A 64 -8.88 10.48 -2.40
N ILE A 65 -8.44 9.27 -2.05
CA ILE A 65 -9.13 8.40 -1.09
C ILE A 65 -9.23 9.10 0.28
N ALA A 66 -8.14 9.66 0.79
CA ALA A 66 -8.14 10.36 2.08
C ALA A 66 -9.10 11.56 2.10
N ALA A 67 -9.15 12.34 1.01
CA ALA A 67 -10.09 13.44 0.87
C ALA A 67 -11.55 12.98 0.82
N LEU A 68 -11.84 11.89 0.12
CA LEU A 68 -13.17 11.29 0.04
C LEU A 68 -13.61 10.68 1.37
N GLU A 69 -12.70 10.06 2.12
CA GLU A 69 -12.96 9.55 3.47
C GLU A 69 -13.30 10.68 4.44
N ALA A 70 -12.57 11.80 4.40
CA ALA A 70 -12.90 12.99 5.19
C ALA A 70 -14.27 13.58 4.81
N GLN A 71 -14.60 13.60 3.51
CA GLN A 71 -15.90 14.07 3.03
C GLN A 71 -17.05 13.12 3.43
N LEU A 72 -16.79 11.81 3.42
CA LEU A 72 -17.71 10.79 3.89
C LEU A 72 -18.03 10.98 5.36
N GLU A 73 -17.00 11.18 6.20
CA GLU A 73 -17.13 11.46 7.63
C GLU A 73 -17.95 12.73 7.87
N GLN A 74 -17.65 13.82 7.15
CA GLN A 74 -18.40 15.07 7.25
C GLN A 74 -19.88 14.90 6.87
N LYS A 75 -20.19 14.16 5.80
CA LYS A 75 -21.58 13.92 5.38
C LYS A 75 -22.33 12.99 6.33
N GLN A 76 -21.64 12.01 6.92
CA GLN A 76 -22.19 11.17 7.99
C GLN A 76 -22.51 12.00 9.24
N GLN A 77 -21.66 12.98 9.59
CA GLN A 77 -21.93 13.93 10.67
C GLN A 77 -23.13 14.85 10.35
N GLN A 78 -23.34 15.23 9.09
CA GLN A 78 -24.50 16.04 8.65
C GLN A 78 -25.84 15.29 8.70
N LEU A 79 -25.82 13.96 8.63
CA LEU A 79 -27.00 13.13 8.86
C LEU A 79 -27.39 13.02 10.33
N GLN A 80 -26.53 13.46 11.26
CA GLN A 80 -26.86 13.53 12.68
C GLN A 80 -27.65 14.83 12.93
N PRO A 81 -28.94 14.78 13.30
CA PRO A 81 -29.63 15.96 13.79
C PRO A 81 -28.99 16.38 15.10
N ALA A 82 -28.95 17.69 15.37
CA ALA A 82 -28.56 18.21 16.68
C ALA A 82 -29.44 17.61 17.79
N LEU A 83 -28.96 16.54 18.42
CA LEU A 83 -29.46 16.01 19.68
C LEU A 83 -28.25 15.76 20.56
N THR A 84 -27.79 16.82 21.20
CA THR A 84 -27.38 16.74 22.60
C THR A 84 -28.43 15.86 23.29
N ILE A 85 -28.00 14.73 23.88
CA ILE A 85 -28.79 13.61 24.44
C ILE A 85 -28.91 12.42 23.47
N SER A 86 -27.82 11.66 23.46
CA SER A 86 -27.80 10.20 23.66
C SER A 86 -28.73 9.32 22.81
N GLN A 87 -28.21 8.80 21.70
CA GLN A 87 -28.26 7.35 21.40
C GLN A 87 -27.05 6.97 20.52
N PRO A 88 -26.24 5.97 20.93
CA PRO A 88 -25.00 5.61 20.24
C PRO A 88 -25.27 4.96 18.89
N LEU A 89 -24.26 4.98 17.99
CA LEU A 89 -24.15 3.97 16.93
C LEU A 89 -24.55 2.62 17.51
N THR A 90 -25.30 1.81 16.77
CA THR A 90 -25.49 0.43 17.22
C THR A 90 -24.10 -0.17 17.43
N LEU A 91 -23.92 -0.91 18.51
CA LEU A 91 -22.62 -1.49 18.84
C LEU A 91 -22.06 -2.31 17.67
N GLU A 92 -22.97 -2.86 16.86
CA GLU A 92 -22.72 -3.64 15.64
C GLU A 92 -22.03 -2.82 14.55
N ASP A 93 -22.50 -1.61 14.24
CA ASP A 93 -21.88 -0.75 13.21
C ASP A 93 -20.45 -0.32 13.59
N GLN A 94 -20.23 -0.02 14.87
CA GLN A 94 -18.89 0.32 15.39
C GLN A 94 -17.94 -0.88 15.32
N ILE A 95 -18.45 -2.08 15.65
CA ILE A 95 -17.67 -3.31 15.57
C ILE A 95 -17.34 -3.62 14.12
N GLU A 96 -18.28 -3.50 13.19
CA GLU A 96 -18.05 -3.79 11.77
C GLU A 96 -16.99 -2.84 11.19
N GLN A 97 -17.08 -1.54 11.47
CA GLN A 97 -16.09 -0.56 11.03
C GLN A 97 -14.70 -0.80 11.63
N ALA A 98 -14.62 -1.02 12.94
CA ALA A 98 -13.35 -1.29 13.61
C ALA A 98 -12.73 -2.62 13.13
N THR A 99 -13.57 -3.61 12.82
CA THR A 99 -13.15 -4.91 12.31
C THR A 99 -12.62 -4.79 10.88
N GLN A 100 -13.29 -4.02 10.02
CA GLN A 100 -12.81 -3.77 8.66
C GLN A 100 -11.48 -3.02 8.67
N GLN A 101 -11.36 -1.97 9.50
CA GLN A 101 -10.09 -1.25 9.67
C GLN A 101 -8.97 -2.17 10.19
N ALA A 102 -9.29 -3.08 11.12
CA ALA A 102 -8.33 -4.07 11.61
C ALA A 102 -7.90 -5.05 10.52
N TYR A 103 -8.81 -5.48 9.65
CA TYR A 103 -8.48 -6.34 8.50
C TYR A 103 -7.60 -5.61 7.48
N ASP A 104 -7.95 -4.38 7.10
CA ASP A 104 -7.17 -3.56 6.17
C ASP A 104 -5.74 -3.35 6.71
N HIS A 105 -5.59 -3.09 8.01
CA HIS A 105 -4.27 -2.96 8.65
C HIS A 105 -3.52 -4.30 8.73
N ALA A 106 -4.20 -5.40 9.02
CA ALA A 106 -3.57 -6.72 9.07
C ALA A 106 -3.05 -7.15 7.69
N GLU A 107 -3.82 -6.90 6.63
CA GLU A 107 -3.40 -7.14 5.25
C GLU A 107 -2.16 -6.32 4.91
N ARG A 108 -2.16 -5.02 5.23
CA ARG A 108 -1.00 -4.14 5.02
C ARG A 108 0.25 -4.60 5.77
N ILE A 109 0.10 -5.08 7.00
CA ILE A 109 1.22 -5.62 7.79
C ILE A 109 1.79 -6.88 7.11
N ASN A 110 0.93 -7.74 6.56
CA ASN A 110 1.38 -8.96 5.87
C ASN A 110 2.14 -8.64 4.58
N GLU A 111 1.68 -7.67 3.80
CA GLU A 111 2.39 -7.17 2.62
C GLU A 111 3.79 -6.67 2.97
N LEU A 112 3.88 -5.78 3.96
CA LEU A 112 5.15 -5.23 4.44
C LEU A 112 6.10 -6.31 4.98
N ALA A 113 5.54 -7.32 5.66
CA ALA A 113 6.33 -8.45 6.15
C ALA A 113 6.90 -9.30 5.00
N ALA A 114 6.14 -9.48 3.91
CA ALA A 114 6.61 -10.19 2.72
C ALA A 114 7.72 -9.42 2.00
N GLU A 115 7.54 -8.11 1.82
CA GLU A 115 8.58 -7.23 1.27
C GLU A 115 9.87 -7.28 2.10
N LEU A 116 9.73 -7.17 3.43
CA LEU A 116 10.87 -7.25 4.35
C LEU A 116 11.59 -8.61 4.28
N ALA A 117 10.85 -9.71 4.07
CA ALA A 117 11.43 -11.04 3.95
C ALA A 117 12.30 -11.18 2.69
N GLU A 118 11.86 -10.64 1.55
CA GLU A 118 12.67 -10.64 0.32
C GLU A 118 13.89 -9.73 0.45
N GLU A 119 13.76 -8.56 1.07
CA GLU A 119 14.90 -7.67 1.37
C GLU A 119 15.93 -8.35 2.28
N LEU A 120 15.49 -9.03 3.34
CA LEU A 120 16.38 -9.80 4.22
C LEU A 120 17.11 -10.92 3.48
N LYS A 121 16.44 -11.57 2.53
CA LYS A 121 17.03 -12.63 1.71
C LYS A 121 18.07 -12.08 0.75
N ALA A 122 17.78 -10.96 0.08
CA ALA A 122 18.74 -10.26 -0.77
C ALA A 122 19.98 -9.82 0.03
N LEU A 123 19.76 -9.25 1.21
CA LEU A 123 20.83 -8.84 2.12
C LEU A 123 21.69 -10.01 2.58
N LYS A 124 21.10 -11.16 2.89
CA LYS A 124 21.83 -12.40 3.22
C LYS A 124 22.66 -12.93 2.05
N ALA A 125 22.14 -12.87 0.83
CA ALA A 125 22.89 -13.26 -0.36
C ALA A 125 24.13 -12.38 -0.56
N ILE A 126 23.97 -11.06 -0.45
CA ILE A 126 25.08 -10.10 -0.53
C ILE A 126 26.11 -10.38 0.57
N ALA A 127 25.67 -10.62 1.81
CA ALA A 127 26.57 -10.93 2.91
C ALA A 127 27.35 -12.24 2.69
N HIS A 128 26.70 -13.26 2.12
CA HIS A 128 27.32 -14.53 1.77
C HIS A 128 28.41 -14.33 0.70
N ASP A 129 28.10 -13.61 -0.37
CA ASP A 129 29.02 -13.35 -1.48
C ASP A 129 30.20 -12.45 -1.07
N LEU A 130 29.96 -11.50 -0.16
CA LEU A 130 30.97 -10.58 0.33
C LEU A 130 31.92 -11.22 1.35
N SER A 131 31.44 -12.21 2.13
CA SER A 131 32.19 -12.80 3.24
C SER A 131 33.59 -13.34 2.86
N PRO A 132 33.77 -14.10 1.75
CA PRO A 132 35.09 -14.54 1.32
C PRO A 132 36.02 -13.39 0.93
N ILE A 133 35.49 -12.34 0.30
CA ILE A 133 36.25 -11.16 -0.15
C ILE A 133 36.68 -10.34 1.08
N TYR A 134 35.76 -10.14 2.01
CA TYR A 134 36.00 -9.41 3.25
C TYR A 134 37.05 -10.12 4.11
N TRP A 135 37.01 -11.45 4.21
CA TRP A 135 38.03 -12.22 4.90
C TRP A 135 39.41 -12.10 4.24
N LYS A 136 39.47 -12.15 2.90
CA LYS A 136 40.73 -12.01 2.15
C LYS A 136 41.40 -10.64 2.38
N LEU A 137 40.62 -9.58 2.54
CA LEU A 137 41.13 -8.21 2.69
C LEU A 137 41.41 -7.83 4.15
N TYR A 138 40.52 -8.20 5.07
CA TYR A 138 40.55 -7.72 6.45
C TYR A 138 40.88 -8.80 7.49
N HIS A 139 41.01 -10.07 7.08
CA HIS A 139 41.33 -11.21 7.95
C HIS A 139 40.41 -11.35 9.18
N ARG A 140 39.16 -10.92 9.05
CA ARG A 140 38.12 -10.99 10.09
C ARG A 140 36.77 -11.30 9.46
N PRO A 141 35.83 -11.93 10.20
CA PRO A 141 34.54 -12.30 9.64
C PRO A 141 33.68 -11.06 9.34
N PHE A 142 32.90 -11.13 8.27
CA PHE A 142 31.89 -10.13 7.97
C PHE A 142 30.64 -10.42 8.82
N VAL A 143 30.27 -9.48 9.69
CA VAL A 143 29.12 -9.62 10.60
C VAL A 143 28.11 -8.56 10.25
N THR A 144 26.89 -8.98 9.89
CA THR A 144 25.86 -8.07 9.39
C THR A 144 24.82 -7.66 10.44
N GLY A 145 24.80 -8.28 11.62
CA GLY A 145 24.00 -7.80 12.77
C GLY A 145 22.48 -7.91 12.63
N PHE A 146 21.98 -8.57 11.58
CA PHE A 146 20.56 -8.89 11.36
C PHE A 146 20.27 -10.35 11.69
#